data_AF-A0A1B7WN55-F1
#
_entry.id   AF-A0A1B7WN55-F1
#
_cell.length_a   1.000
_cell.length_b   1.000
_cell.length_c   1.000
_cell.angle_alpha   90.00
_cell.angle_beta   90.00
_cell.angle_gamma   90.00
#
_symmetry.space_group_name_H-M   'P 1'
#
loop_
_entity.id
_entity.type
_entity.pdbx_description
1 polymer ?
#
loop_
_entity_poly.entity_id
_entity_poly.type
_entity_poly.pdbx_seq_one_letter_code
_entity_poly.pdbx_strand_id
1 'polypeptide(L)'
;MPTITDRDLEIQRIAAAYGYFETDPGKLVISDLEKAFGIHAQAFLPDSKGDFCPIRAAIRDGQRSVLLHMKAIATKHNNGETTKKPDPKRD
;
A
#
# COMPACT_ATOMS: atom_id res chain seq x y z
N MET A 1 14.86 -31.56 4.27
CA MET A 1 13.82 -30.55 4.55
C MET A 1 14.40 -29.20 4.18
N PRO A 2 13.68 -28.33 3.45
CA PRO A 2 14.18 -26.98 3.16
C PRO A 2 14.34 -26.20 4.47
N THR A 3 15.51 -25.61 4.68
CA THR A 3 15.80 -24.78 5.86
C THR A 3 15.26 -23.39 5.60
N ILE A 4 14.29 -22.94 6.42
CA ILE A 4 13.76 -21.58 6.35
C ILE A 4 14.89 -20.63 6.77
N THR A 5 15.19 -19.64 5.93
CA THR A 5 16.22 -18.64 6.22
C THR A 5 15.63 -17.45 7.00
N ASP A 6 16.47 -16.69 7.68
CA ASP A 6 16.04 -15.46 8.37
C ASP A 6 15.38 -14.47 7.41
N ARG A 7 15.84 -14.44 6.16
CA ARG A 7 15.25 -13.63 5.09
C ARG A 7 13.82 -14.07 4.77
N ASP A 8 13.54 -15.37 4.77
CA ASP A 8 12.18 -15.89 4.51
C ASP A 8 11.22 -15.52 5.64
N LEU A 9 11.69 -15.58 6.88
CA LEU A 9 10.93 -15.13 8.05
C LEU A 9 10.64 -13.62 8.00
N GLU A 10 11.61 -12.83 7.56
CA GLU A 10 11.44 -11.38 7.41
C GLU A 10 10.44 -11.03 6.31
N ILE A 11 10.51 -11.72 5.16
CA ILE A 11 9.50 -11.59 4.09
C ILE A 11 8.10 -11.94 4.61
N GLN A 12 7.95 -13.02 5.39
CA GLN A 12 6.67 -13.39 5.97
C GLN A 12 6.14 -12.35 6.96
N ARG A 13 7.01 -11.78 7.81
CA ARG A 13 6.62 -10.71 8.75
C ARG A 13 6.14 -9.46 8.01
N ILE A 14 6.86 -9.07 6.96
CA ILE A 14 6.50 -7.92 6.13
C ILE A 14 5.16 -8.19 5.43
N ALA A 15 4.97 -9.37 4.84
CA ALA A 15 3.70 -9.76 4.22
C ALA A 15 2.53 -9.72 5.21
N ALA A 16 2.71 -10.26 6.42
CA ALA A 16 1.69 -10.22 7.48
C ALA A 16 1.36 -8.79 7.92
N ALA A 17 2.37 -7.91 8.04
CA ALA A 17 2.16 -6.51 8.37
C ALA A 17 1.37 -5.77 7.28
N TYR A 18 1.61 -6.08 6.01
CA TYR A 18 0.82 -5.52 4.91
C TYR A 18 -0.60 -6.08 4.87
N GLY A 19 -0.79 -7.37 5.18
CA GLY A 19 -2.11 -7.99 5.29
C GLY A 19 -3.01 -7.34 6.35
N TYR A 20 -2.42 -6.75 7.41
CA TYR A 20 -3.20 -5.98 8.39
C TYR A 20 -4.01 -4.84 7.73
N PHE A 21 -3.47 -4.19 6.70
CA PHE A 21 -4.14 -3.08 6.02
C PHE A 21 -5.40 -3.49 5.23
N GLU A 22 -5.64 -4.78 5.06
CA GLU A 22 -6.86 -5.33 4.45
C GLU A 22 -8.00 -5.51 5.46
N THR A 23 -7.68 -5.53 6.75
CA THR A 23 -8.68 -5.60 7.82
C THR A 23 -9.43 -4.28 7.94
N ASP A 24 -10.63 -4.28 8.53
CA ASP A 24 -11.39 -3.04 8.73
C ASP A 24 -10.65 -2.02 9.61
N PRO A 25 -9.97 -2.42 10.71
CA PRO A 25 -9.05 -1.53 11.43
C PRO A 25 -7.91 -0.99 10.55
N GLY A 26 -7.34 -1.83 9.68
CA GLY A 26 -6.30 -1.42 8.74
C GLY A 26 -6.78 -0.39 7.71
N LYS A 27 -7.98 -0.55 7.18
CA LYS A 27 -8.62 0.42 6.27
C LYS A 27 -8.88 1.76 6.96
N LEU A 28 -9.24 1.75 8.24
CA LEU A 28 -9.37 2.98 9.04
C LEU A 28 -8.04 3.71 9.18
N VAL A 29 -6.95 2.99 9.46
CA VAL A 29 -5.59 3.58 9.50
C VAL A 29 -5.23 4.21 8.15
N ILE A 30 -5.50 3.52 7.04
CA ILE A 30 -5.30 4.10 5.70
C ILE A 30 -6.13 5.38 5.55
N SER A 31 -7.42 5.35 5.86
CA SER A 31 -8.30 6.52 5.73
C SER A 31 -7.82 7.72 6.56
N ASP A 32 -7.33 7.50 7.77
CA ASP A 32 -6.81 8.58 8.61
C ASP A 32 -5.48 9.14 8.08
N LEU A 33 -4.61 8.29 7.52
CA LEU A 33 -3.40 8.75 6.83
C LEU A 33 -3.74 9.58 5.58
N GLU A 34 -4.78 9.21 4.83
CA GLU A 34 -5.23 9.98 3.67
C GLU A 34 -5.66 11.40 4.05
N LYS A 35 -6.38 11.54 5.17
CA LYS A 35 -6.76 12.84 5.73
C LYS A 35 -5.54 13.61 6.21
N ALA A 36 -4.66 12.97 6.98
CA ALA A 36 -3.48 13.61 7.57
C ALA A 36 -2.51 14.14 6.50
N PHE A 37 -2.31 13.39 5.42
CA PHE A 37 -1.45 13.80 4.31
C PHE A 37 -2.17 14.69 3.29
N GLY A 38 -3.49 14.84 3.39
CA GLY A 38 -4.28 15.60 2.45
C GLY A 38 -4.08 15.12 1.02
N ILE A 39 -4.06 13.79 0.80
CA ILE A 39 -3.69 13.21 -0.51
C ILE A 39 -4.63 13.59 -1.66
N HIS A 40 -5.82 14.10 -1.33
CA HIS A 40 -6.82 14.61 -2.28
C HIS A 40 -6.68 16.11 -2.55
N ALA A 41 -5.84 16.81 -1.78
CA ALA A 41 -5.49 18.18 -2.07
C ALA A 41 -4.56 18.23 -3.29
N GLN A 42 -4.66 19.29 -4.08
CA GLN A 42 -3.70 19.53 -5.16
C GLN A 42 -2.27 19.60 -4.58
N ALA A 43 -1.35 18.88 -5.22
CA ALA A 43 0.07 18.93 -4.86
C ALA A 43 0.64 20.34 -5.05
N PHE A 44 0.18 21.02 -6.11
CA PHE A 44 0.52 22.41 -6.46
C PHE A 44 -0.55 23.35 -5.93
N LEU A 45 -0.55 23.59 -4.61
CA LEU A 45 -1.35 24.67 -4.05
C LEU A 45 -0.43 25.86 -3.75
N PRO A 46 -0.84 27.08 -4.14
CA PRO A 46 -0.18 28.27 -3.64
C PRO A 46 -0.28 28.30 -2.11
N ASP A 47 0.74 28.82 -1.45
CA ASP A 47 0.72 29.00 -0.01
C ASP A 47 -0.27 30.11 0.40
N SER A 48 -0.36 30.39 1.70
CA SER A 48 -1.23 31.46 2.22
C SER A 48 -0.90 32.86 1.70
N LYS A 49 0.24 33.04 1.01
CA LYS A 49 0.68 34.28 0.38
C LYS A 49 0.52 34.26 -1.14
N GLY A 50 0.02 33.16 -1.71
CA GLY A 50 -0.14 33.00 -3.15
C GLY A 50 1.08 32.40 -3.85
N ASP A 51 2.17 32.10 -3.12
CA ASP A 51 3.44 31.66 -3.69
C ASP A 51 3.49 30.14 -3.84
N PHE A 52 4.11 29.68 -4.93
CA PHE A 52 4.34 28.26 -5.14
C PHE A 52 5.54 27.77 -4.31
N CYS A 53 5.31 26.73 -3.50
CA CYS A 53 6.37 26.08 -2.71
C CYS A 53 6.69 24.68 -3.28
N PRO A 54 7.77 24.52 -4.08
CA PRO A 54 8.13 23.25 -4.71
C PRO A 54 8.44 22.13 -3.69
N ILE A 55 9.04 22.49 -2.55
CA ILE A 55 9.37 21.54 -1.49
C ILE A 55 8.09 20.91 -0.91
N ARG A 56 7.06 21.71 -0.65
CA ARG A 56 5.77 21.22 -0.16
C ARG A 56 5.07 20.31 -1.18
N ALA A 57 5.13 20.67 -2.46
CA ALA A 57 4.58 19.83 -3.53
C ALA A 57 5.27 18.46 -3.58
N ALA A 58 6.61 18.44 -3.51
CA ALA A 58 7.39 17.21 -3.49
C ALA A 58 7.09 16.32 -2.27
N ILE A 59 6.95 16.92 -1.08
CA ILE A 59 6.61 16.18 0.14
C ILE A 59 5.23 15.51 0.01
N ARG A 60 4.23 16.24 -0.49
CA ARG A 60 2.87 15.69 -0.70
C ARG A 60 2.86 14.57 -1.73
N ASP A 61 3.62 14.72 -2.80
CA ASP A 61 3.74 13.68 -3.82
C ASP A 61 4.41 12.42 -3.26
N GLY A 62 5.48 12.58 -2.46
CA GLY A 62 6.13 11.48 -1.75
C GLY A 62 5.18 10.76 -0.77
N GLN A 63 4.41 11.51 0.03
CA GLN A 63 3.40 10.95 0.94
C GLN A 63 2.32 10.17 0.18
N ARG A 64 1.85 10.71 -0.95
CA ARG A 64 0.88 10.03 -1.81
C ARG A 64 1.43 8.73 -2.40
N SER A 65 2.70 8.73 -2.82
CA SER A 65 3.38 7.54 -3.35
C SER A 65 3.45 6.42 -2.31
N VAL A 66 3.82 6.73 -1.06
CA VAL A 66 3.84 5.75 0.03
C VAL A 66 2.46 5.14 0.27
N LEU A 67 1.42 5.97 0.30
CA LEU A 67 0.06 5.50 0.57
C LEU A 67 -0.50 4.64 -0.58
N LEU A 68 -0.19 5.01 -1.82
CA LEU A 68 -0.50 4.18 -3.00
C LEU A 68 0.25 2.85 -2.97
N HIS A 69 1.50 2.83 -2.51
CA HIS A 69 2.28 1.60 -2.36
C HIS A 69 1.66 0.66 -1.33
N MET A 70 1.30 1.17 -0.14
CA MET A 70 0.62 0.41 0.91
C MET A 70 -0.69 -0.20 0.39
N LYS A 71 -1.50 0.59 -0.33
CA LYS A 71 -2.74 0.12 -0.96
C LYS A 71 -2.49 -0.95 -2.03
N ALA A 72 -1.50 -0.75 -2.90
CA ALA A 72 -1.21 -1.69 -3.99
C ALA A 72 -0.75 -3.05 -3.47
N ILE A 73 0.01 -3.09 -2.36
CA ILE A 73 0.43 -4.35 -1.74
C ILE A 73 -0.77 -5.04 -1.08
N ALA A 74 -1.60 -4.31 -0.32
CA ALA A 74 -2.82 -4.84 0.27
C ALA A 74 -3.79 -5.41 -0.80
N THR A 75 -3.90 -4.78 -1.97
CA THR A 75 -4.75 -5.32 -3.05
C THR A 75 -4.11 -6.53 -3.75
N LYS A 76 -2.78 -6.59 -3.90
CA LYS A 76 -2.09 -7.71 -4.55
C LYS A 76 -2.19 -9.02 -3.78
N HIS A 77 -2.35 -8.98 -2.46
CA HIS A 77 -2.58 -10.18 -1.65
C HIS A 77 -3.89 -10.91 -2.04
N ASN A 78 -4.90 -10.18 -2.58
CA ASN A 78 -6.15 -10.78 -3.08
C ASN A 78 -6.01 -11.50 -4.44
N ASN A 79 -5.04 -11.13 -5.26
CA ASN A 79 -4.89 -11.67 -6.63
C ASN A 79 -3.87 -12.83 -6.71
N GLY A 80 -3.34 -13.28 -5.58
CA GLY A 80 -2.31 -14.31 -5.47
C GLY A 80 -2.79 -15.76 -5.46
N GLU A 81 -4.10 -16.04 -5.51
CA GLU A 81 -4.62 -17.41 -5.30
C GLU A 81 -5.67 -17.87 -6.34
N THR A 82 -5.55 -17.47 -7.61
CA THR A 82 -6.38 -18.02 -8.70
C THR A 82 -5.60 -18.53 -9.92
N THR A 83 -4.33 -18.93 -9.75
CA THR A 83 -3.63 -19.66 -10.82
C THR A 83 -3.34 -21.13 -10.45
N LYS A 84 -4.17 -22.00 -11.04
CA LYS A 84 -4.02 -23.45 -11.36
C LYS A 84 -4.56 -24.49 -10.36
N LYS A 85 -5.72 -25.06 -10.72
CA LYS A 85 -5.75 -26.46 -11.24
C LYS A 85 -6.63 -26.50 -12.50
N PRO A 86 -6.16 -27.08 -13.63
CA PRO A 86 -7.07 -27.50 -14.67
C PRO A 86 -7.85 -28.72 -14.17
N ASP A 87 -9.18 -28.69 -14.29
CA ASP A 87 -10.03 -29.85 -14.04
C ASP A 87 -9.51 -31.04 -14.86
N PRO A 88 -9.31 -32.23 -14.23
CA PRO A 88 -9.06 -33.42 -15.00
C PRO A 88 -10.35 -33.73 -15.77
N LYS A 89 -10.24 -33.72 -17.10
CA LYS A 89 -11.29 -34.17 -18.01
C LYS A 89 -11.92 -35.46 -17.46
N ARG A 90 -13.24 -35.46 -17.29
CA ARG A 90 -13.99 -36.71 -17.16
C ARG A 90 -14.23 -37.26 -18.55
N ASP A 91 -13.84 -38.52 -18.72
CA ASP A 91 -14.10 -39.36 -19.89
C ASP A 91 -15.59 -39.53 -20.16
#